data_AF-A0A7S2XC39-F1
#
_entry.id   AF-A0A7S2XC39-F1
#
_cell.length_a   1.000
_cell.length_b   1.000
_cell.length_c   1.000
_cell.angle_alpha   90.00
_cell.angle_beta   90.00
_cell.angle_gamma   90.00
#
_symmetry.space_group_name_H-M   'P 1'
#
loop_
_entity.id
_entity.type
_entity.pdbx_description
1 polymer ?
#
loop_
_entity_poly.entity_id
_entity_poly.type
_entity_poly.pdbx_seq_one_letter_code
_entity_poly.pdbx_strand_id
1 'polypeptide(L)'
;GGGGDGGNFVQVPILLIASRTVVFSMLRKLGVKQERLILKLCAAFQGLVPILLLYYKNQQEDEKDRTSLTIMEGILGFLLTTFYFYLALSFVDVGRVDYQRRAKMIQAAGALIDAESPFSLDRCGASLIVDLAWPKNVTAWLQYRRLLLSLGSQFRNRIILYTGCISAVLLGLCVYMIIGLFTDTLDEVTVGVTTSLLLFVGSILASTIWYGSATNEQFELQARSLSRIQFSLREIRAENRVSLRNSRRKHATDERLRAADDLMELAVRLLEHDSKLEPITILGWRASKEMYTTIAFASVGAVLGIMLEFYINENA
;
A
#
# COMPACT_ATOMS: atom_id res chain seq x y z
N GLY A 1 56.01 11.69 -7.41
CA GLY A 1 55.12 12.27 -6.38
C GLY A 1 54.00 12.97 -7.10
N GLY A 2 52.81 12.39 -7.09
CA GLY A 2 51.60 12.96 -7.66
C GLY A 2 50.43 12.39 -6.86
N GLY A 3 50.10 13.06 -5.75
CA GLY A 3 48.91 12.77 -4.99
C GLY A 3 47.71 13.31 -5.75
N GLY A 4 46.95 12.40 -6.37
CA GLY A 4 45.66 12.72 -6.97
C GLY A 4 44.59 12.73 -5.88
N ASP A 5 43.87 13.83 -5.77
CA ASP A 5 42.71 14.04 -4.90
C ASP A 5 41.64 12.96 -5.13
N GLY A 6 41.66 11.91 -4.30
CA GLY A 6 40.61 10.88 -4.22
C GLY A 6 39.44 11.24 -3.29
N GLY A 7 39.38 12.48 -2.77
CA GLY A 7 38.50 12.84 -1.65
C GLY A 7 37.04 13.20 -2.00
N ASN A 8 36.69 13.39 -3.28
CA ASN A 8 35.37 13.95 -3.64
C ASN A 8 34.35 12.93 -4.18
N PHE A 9 34.73 11.67 -4.43
CA PHE A 9 33.84 10.68 -5.03
C PHE A 9 32.77 10.13 -4.08
N VAL A 10 33.06 10.11 -2.77
CA VAL A 10 32.16 9.55 -1.73
C VAL A 10 31.06 10.54 -1.31
N GLN A 11 31.21 11.83 -1.60
CA GLN A 11 30.25 12.85 -1.11
C GLN A 11 28.95 12.92 -1.92
N VAL A 12 28.96 12.53 -3.20
CA VAL A 12 27.77 12.65 -4.08
C VAL A 12 26.68 11.61 -3.75
N PRO A 13 26.99 10.32 -3.50
CA PRO A 13 25.99 9.34 -3.06
C PRO A 13 25.43 9.67 -1.67
N ILE A 14 26.28 10.15 -0.76
CA ILE A 14 25.88 10.49 0.63
C ILE A 14 24.92 11.68 0.65
N LEU A 15 25.13 12.71 -0.18
CA LEU A 15 24.18 13.82 -0.33
C LEU A 15 22.82 13.38 -0.90
N LEU A 16 22.84 12.42 -1.84
CA LEU A 16 21.63 11.83 -2.44
C LEU A 16 20.87 10.94 -1.45
N ILE A 17 21.57 10.28 -0.53
CA ILE A 17 20.95 9.46 0.53
C ILE A 17 20.41 10.35 1.67
N ALA A 18 21.16 11.37 2.10
CA ALA A 18 20.76 12.31 3.15
C ALA A 18 19.56 13.18 2.73
N SER A 19 19.49 13.60 1.46
CA SER A 19 18.30 14.28 0.93
C SER A 19 17.08 13.36 0.89
N ARG A 20 17.26 12.06 0.66
CA ARG A 20 16.19 11.05 0.67
C ARG A 20 15.60 10.81 2.06
N THR A 21 16.41 10.74 3.12
CA THR A 21 15.94 10.57 4.51
C THR A 21 15.22 11.82 5.02
N VAL A 22 15.68 13.01 4.65
CA VAL A 22 14.97 14.26 4.96
C VAL A 22 13.62 14.32 4.24
N VAL A 23 13.57 13.95 2.96
CA VAL A 23 12.33 13.89 2.17
C VAL A 23 11.36 12.84 2.73
N PHE A 24 11.84 11.67 3.17
CA PHE A 24 11.01 10.65 3.84
C PHE A 24 10.48 11.10 5.20
N SER A 25 11.25 11.87 5.98
CA SER A 25 10.77 12.45 7.24
C SER A 25 9.69 13.52 7.03
N MET A 26 9.78 14.27 5.92
CA MET A 26 8.78 15.27 5.52
C MET A 26 7.52 14.62 4.93
N LEU A 27 7.67 13.51 4.20
CA LEU A 27 6.57 12.71 3.61
C LEU A 27 5.58 12.20 4.67
N ARG A 28 6.03 11.94 5.90
CA ARG A 28 5.15 11.49 7.01
C ARG A 28 4.15 12.57 7.45
N LYS A 29 4.35 13.84 7.08
CA LYS A 29 3.53 14.99 7.52
C LYS A 29 2.63 15.60 6.43
N LEU A 30 2.73 15.17 5.17
CA LEU A 30 2.16 15.91 4.04
C LEU A 30 1.12 15.08 3.26
N GLY A 31 -0.12 15.57 3.21
CA GLY A 31 -1.25 14.86 2.63
C GLY A 31 -1.18 14.57 1.12
N VAL A 32 -2.12 13.71 0.67
CA VAL A 32 -2.23 13.01 -0.65
C VAL A 32 -1.87 13.81 -1.91
N LYS A 33 -2.05 15.14 -1.95
CA LYS A 33 -1.72 15.95 -3.14
C LYS A 33 -0.21 16.15 -3.32
N GLN A 34 0.56 16.20 -2.24
CA GLN A 34 2.00 16.42 -2.30
C GLN A 34 2.77 15.13 -2.58
N GLU A 35 2.25 13.96 -2.19
CA GLU A 35 2.81 12.65 -2.58
C GLU A 35 2.94 12.50 -4.11
N ARG A 36 1.93 12.92 -4.89
CA ARG A 36 1.99 12.84 -6.37
C ARG A 36 3.04 13.76 -6.97
N LEU A 37 3.25 14.95 -6.39
CA LEU A 37 4.29 15.87 -6.84
C LEU A 37 5.67 15.27 -6.58
N ILE A 38 5.84 14.67 -5.41
CA ILE A 38 7.09 14.04 -4.99
C ILE A 38 7.39 12.80 -5.83
N LEU A 39 6.40 11.95 -6.12
CA LEU A 39 6.53 10.81 -7.05
C LEU A 39 6.99 11.26 -8.45
N LYS A 40 6.43 12.36 -8.97
CA LYS A 40 6.84 12.95 -10.25
C LYS A 40 8.26 13.51 -10.21
N LEU A 41 8.64 14.17 -9.11
CA LEU A 41 9.99 14.67 -8.87
C LEU A 41 11.00 13.53 -8.77
N CYS A 42 10.69 12.48 -8.01
CA CYS A 42 11.53 11.29 -7.91
C CYS A 42 11.72 10.62 -9.27
N ALA A 43 10.66 10.47 -10.07
CA ALA A 43 10.76 9.94 -11.44
C ALA A 43 11.65 10.80 -12.35
N ALA A 44 11.51 12.13 -12.26
CA ALA A 44 12.34 13.07 -13.02
C ALA A 44 13.82 12.99 -12.61
N PHE A 45 14.10 12.92 -11.30
CA PHE A 45 15.46 12.77 -10.78
C PHE A 45 16.07 11.41 -11.15
N GLN A 46 15.30 10.34 -11.10
CA GLN A 46 15.78 8.99 -11.40
C GLN A 46 16.17 8.83 -12.86
N GLY A 47 15.48 9.52 -13.76
CA GLY A 47 15.91 9.63 -15.14
C GLY A 47 17.16 10.50 -15.31
N LEU A 48 17.34 11.59 -14.56
CA LEU A 48 18.51 12.47 -14.75
C LEU A 48 19.85 11.77 -14.42
N VAL A 49 19.83 10.75 -13.56
CA VAL A 49 21.02 10.00 -13.11
C VAL A 49 21.80 9.38 -14.28
N PRO A 50 21.22 8.56 -15.18
CA PRO A 50 21.95 8.00 -16.32
C PRO A 50 22.50 9.06 -17.29
N ILE A 51 21.81 10.19 -17.51
CA ILE A 51 22.34 11.30 -18.34
C ILE A 51 23.59 11.90 -17.70
N LEU A 52 23.53 12.20 -16.40
CA LEU A 52 24.66 12.78 -15.68
C LEU A 52 25.86 11.84 -15.67
N LEU A 53 25.63 10.53 -15.56
CA LEU A 53 26.68 9.52 -15.55
C LEU A 53 27.28 9.27 -16.95
N LEU A 54 26.48 9.27 -18.01
CA LEU A 54 26.96 9.24 -19.39
C LEU A 54 27.75 10.50 -19.76
N TYR A 55 27.29 11.67 -19.32
CA TYR A 55 28.00 12.93 -19.48
C TYR A 55 29.36 12.90 -18.77
N TYR A 56 29.39 12.33 -17.56
CA TYR A 56 30.63 12.20 -16.78
C TYR A 56 31.61 11.19 -17.41
N LYS A 57 31.12 10.02 -17.87
CA LYS A 57 31.93 9.00 -18.54
C LYS A 57 32.53 9.52 -19.85
N ASN A 58 31.75 10.27 -20.63
CA ASN A 58 32.23 10.92 -21.86
C ASN A 58 33.25 12.05 -21.62
N GLN A 59 33.37 12.61 -20.41
CA GLN A 59 34.46 13.54 -20.09
C GLN A 59 35.79 12.84 -19.83
N GLN A 60 35.80 11.53 -19.53
CA GLN A 60 37.02 10.78 -19.27
C GLN A 60 37.64 10.15 -20.53
N GLU A 61 36.87 9.92 -21.59
CA GLU A 61 37.35 9.30 -22.84
C GLU A 61 37.57 10.37 -23.93
N ASP A 62 38.83 10.67 -24.27
CA ASP A 62 39.26 11.69 -25.26
C ASP A 62 38.88 11.38 -26.73
N GLU A 63 38.05 10.38 -27.03
CA GLU A 63 37.67 9.98 -28.39
C GLU A 63 36.51 10.82 -28.96
N LYS A 64 36.87 11.91 -29.65
CA LYS A 64 35.95 12.92 -30.22
C LYS A 64 34.86 12.39 -31.16
N ASP A 65 35.08 11.30 -31.90
CA ASP A 65 34.15 10.82 -32.94
C ASP A 65 33.09 9.81 -32.45
N ARG A 66 33.30 9.16 -31.30
CA ARG A 66 32.29 8.27 -30.68
C ARG A 66 31.26 9.01 -29.84
N THR A 67 31.56 10.24 -29.44
CA THR A 67 30.74 11.04 -28.51
C THR A 67 29.30 11.25 -28.98
N SER A 68 29.06 11.48 -30.28
CA SER A 68 27.70 11.79 -30.77
C SER A 68 26.75 10.57 -30.71
N LEU A 69 27.26 9.38 -31.02
CA LEU A 69 26.49 8.14 -30.99
C LEU A 69 26.21 7.70 -29.54
N THR A 70 27.22 7.74 -28.66
CA THR A 70 27.04 7.38 -27.24
C THR A 70 26.13 8.37 -26.50
N ILE A 71 26.16 9.66 -26.84
CA ILE A 71 25.22 10.65 -26.31
C ILE A 71 23.79 10.33 -26.78
N MET A 72 23.59 10.01 -28.07
CA MET A 72 22.27 9.66 -28.60
C MET A 72 21.71 8.37 -28.00
N GLU A 73 22.53 7.33 -27.86
CA GLU A 73 22.16 6.08 -27.18
C GLU A 73 21.82 6.32 -25.71
N GLY A 74 22.59 7.19 -25.04
CA GLY A 74 22.34 7.61 -23.67
C GLY A 74 21.03 8.36 -23.49
N ILE A 75 20.74 9.31 -24.37
CA ILE A 75 19.48 10.07 -24.38
C ILE A 75 18.30 9.14 -24.69
N LEU A 76 18.43 8.26 -25.68
CA LEU A 76 17.39 7.32 -26.04
C LEU A 76 17.13 6.32 -24.90
N GLY A 77 18.18 5.77 -24.29
CA GLY A 77 18.10 4.89 -23.13
C GLY A 77 17.44 5.59 -21.93
N PHE A 78 17.78 6.85 -21.67
CA PHE A 78 17.10 7.69 -20.68
C PHE A 78 15.61 7.87 -20.98
N LEU A 79 15.25 8.23 -22.21
CA LEU A 79 13.86 8.45 -22.58
C LEU A 79 13.05 7.16 -22.44
N LEU A 80 13.60 6.03 -22.89
CA LEU A 80 12.94 4.74 -22.83
C LEU A 80 12.77 4.25 -21.37
N THR A 81 13.82 4.32 -20.56
CA THR A 81 13.77 3.93 -19.15
C THR A 81 12.84 4.83 -18.34
N THR A 82 12.90 6.14 -18.56
CA THR A 82 12.01 7.11 -17.90
C THR A 82 10.56 6.91 -18.33
N PHE A 83 10.30 6.63 -19.61
CA PHE A 83 8.96 6.33 -20.11
C PHE A 83 8.39 5.04 -19.51
N TYR A 84 9.15 3.93 -19.53
CA TYR A 84 8.75 2.67 -18.91
C TYR A 84 8.51 2.83 -17.41
N PHE A 85 9.39 3.58 -16.74
CA PHE A 85 9.25 3.86 -15.32
C PHE A 85 8.00 4.69 -15.02
N TYR A 86 7.71 5.73 -15.81
CA TYR A 86 6.50 6.54 -15.69
C TYR A 86 5.24 5.73 -15.95
N LEU A 87 5.29 4.81 -16.92
CA LEU A 87 4.19 3.91 -17.24
C LEU A 87 3.95 2.96 -16.07
N ALA A 88 4.98 2.29 -15.54
CA ALA A 88 4.89 1.43 -14.36
C ALA A 88 4.36 2.18 -13.13
N LEU A 89 4.85 3.40 -12.91
CA LEU A 89 4.38 4.34 -11.90
C LEU A 89 2.90 4.64 -12.00
N SER A 90 2.44 4.96 -13.21
CA SER A 90 1.04 5.29 -13.47
C SER A 90 0.15 4.08 -13.22
N PHE A 91 0.57 2.89 -13.66
CA PHE A 91 -0.13 1.63 -13.40
C PHE A 91 -0.24 1.33 -11.91
N VAL A 92 0.84 1.55 -11.16
CA VAL A 92 0.86 1.38 -9.72
C VAL A 92 -0.04 2.38 -9.00
N ASP A 93 0.06 3.68 -9.31
CA ASP A 93 -0.71 4.70 -8.60
C ASP A 93 -2.20 4.48 -8.83
N VAL A 94 -2.59 4.03 -10.02
CA VAL A 94 -3.96 3.58 -10.30
C VAL A 94 -4.35 2.42 -9.36
N GLY A 95 -3.51 1.37 -9.25
CA GLY A 95 -3.76 0.26 -8.34
C GLY A 95 -3.87 0.68 -6.86
N ARG A 96 -3.00 1.60 -6.41
CA ARG A 96 -3.03 2.18 -5.06
C ARG A 96 -4.31 2.98 -4.81
N VAL A 97 -4.69 3.84 -5.76
CA VAL A 97 -5.91 4.66 -5.67
C VAL A 97 -7.14 3.77 -5.61
N ASP A 98 -7.18 2.69 -6.38
CA ASP A 98 -8.28 1.73 -6.37
C ASP A 98 -8.33 0.96 -5.03
N TYR A 99 -7.19 0.59 -4.46
CA TYR A 99 -7.11 0.05 -3.09
C TYR A 99 -7.67 1.02 -2.05
N GLN A 100 -7.25 2.28 -2.10
CA GLN A 100 -7.73 3.31 -1.20
C GLN A 100 -9.24 3.51 -1.33
N ARG A 101 -9.78 3.52 -2.56
CA ARG A 101 -11.22 3.65 -2.82
C ARG A 101 -11.98 2.48 -2.23
N ARG A 102 -11.52 1.25 -2.46
CA ARG A 102 -12.15 0.04 -1.91
C ARG A 102 -12.14 0.06 -0.38
N ALA A 103 -11.00 0.37 0.23
CA ALA A 103 -10.85 0.47 1.68
C ALA A 103 -11.83 1.50 2.25
N LYS A 104 -11.90 2.69 1.66
CA LYS A 104 -12.82 3.77 2.08
C LYS A 104 -14.29 3.40 1.90
N MET A 105 -14.65 2.71 0.82
CA MET A 105 -16.02 2.23 0.60
C MET A 105 -16.43 1.23 1.68
N ILE A 106 -15.56 0.27 2.01
CA ILE A 106 -15.82 -0.71 3.07
C ILE A 106 -15.91 -0.01 4.43
N GLN A 107 -15.00 0.93 4.72
CA GLN A 107 -15.05 1.75 5.94
C GLN A 107 -16.36 2.53 6.05
N ALA A 108 -16.80 3.18 4.97
CA ALA A 108 -18.08 3.90 4.94
C ALA A 108 -19.27 2.98 5.21
N ALA A 109 -19.25 1.74 4.71
CA ALA A 109 -20.29 0.75 5.05
C ALA A 109 -20.26 0.35 6.52
N GLY A 110 -19.08 0.29 7.16
CA GLY A 110 -18.94 0.05 8.60
C GLY A 110 -19.47 1.21 9.45
N ALA A 111 -19.23 2.45 9.01
CA ALA A 111 -19.70 3.65 9.69
C ALA A 111 -21.24 3.77 9.73
N LEU A 112 -21.96 3.09 8.84
CA LEU A 112 -23.43 3.00 8.87
C LEU A 112 -23.97 2.17 10.04
N ILE A 113 -23.14 1.28 10.60
CA ILE A 113 -23.51 0.40 11.71
C ILE A 113 -23.07 0.98 13.05
N ASP A 114 -21.87 1.58 13.08
CA ASP A 114 -21.21 1.98 14.32
C ASP A 114 -20.75 3.44 14.25
N ALA A 115 -21.40 4.28 15.05
CA ALA A 115 -21.07 5.70 15.16
C ALA A 115 -19.74 5.96 15.86
N GLU A 116 -19.31 5.04 16.72
CA GLU A 116 -18.02 5.10 17.41
C GLU A 116 -16.88 4.57 16.52
N SER A 117 -17.19 4.17 15.29
CA SER A 117 -16.13 3.78 14.36
C SER A 117 -15.15 4.97 14.19
N PRO A 118 -13.83 4.74 14.23
CA PRO A 118 -12.82 5.80 14.08
C PRO A 118 -12.82 6.44 12.68
N PHE A 119 -13.80 6.09 11.85
CA PHE A 119 -13.98 6.53 10.47
C PHE A 119 -15.34 7.22 10.27
N SER A 120 -15.95 7.74 11.34
CA SER A 120 -17.12 8.61 11.26
C SER A 120 -16.86 9.68 10.18
N LEU A 121 -17.83 9.84 9.27
CA LEU A 121 -17.78 10.85 8.21
C LEU A 121 -17.99 12.24 8.84
N ASP A 122 -16.98 12.72 9.56
CA ASP A 122 -16.95 13.99 10.30
C ASP A 122 -17.31 15.21 9.42
N ARG A 123 -17.23 15.05 8.10
CA ARG A 123 -17.52 16.11 7.13
C ARG A 123 -19.01 16.42 6.97
N CYS A 124 -19.92 15.56 7.43
CA CYS A 124 -21.36 15.75 7.23
C CYS A 124 -22.13 16.18 8.49
N GLY A 125 -21.48 16.33 9.66
CA GLY A 125 -22.11 16.86 10.88
C GLY A 125 -23.24 16.02 11.50
N ALA A 126 -23.70 14.97 10.82
CA ALA A 126 -24.68 14.01 11.30
C ALA A 126 -24.19 12.59 10.98
N SER A 127 -24.10 11.74 12.01
CA SER A 127 -23.84 10.31 11.83
C SER A 127 -25.10 9.65 11.26
N LEU A 128 -25.03 9.18 10.02
CA LEU A 128 -26.12 8.43 9.40
C LEU A 128 -26.03 6.97 9.85
N ILE A 129 -26.59 6.69 11.04
CA ILE A 129 -26.60 5.33 11.61
C ILE A 129 -27.87 4.62 11.15
N VAL A 130 -27.71 3.42 10.60
CA VAL A 130 -28.81 2.56 10.19
C VAL A 130 -29.32 1.81 11.41
N ASP A 131 -30.61 1.95 11.71
CA ASP A 131 -31.25 1.18 12.79
C ASP A 131 -31.35 -0.30 12.40
N LEU A 132 -30.48 -1.13 12.97
CA LEU A 132 -30.43 -2.58 12.73
C LEU A 132 -31.51 -3.35 13.50
N ALA A 133 -32.33 -2.71 14.34
CA ALA A 133 -33.48 -3.35 14.98
C ALA A 133 -34.57 -3.76 13.98
N TRP A 134 -34.50 -3.23 12.74
CA TRP A 134 -35.37 -3.61 11.64
C TRP A 134 -34.70 -4.63 10.73
N PRO A 135 -35.28 -5.83 10.55
CA PRO A 135 -34.77 -6.87 9.65
C PRO A 135 -34.44 -6.38 8.24
N LYS A 136 -35.31 -5.51 7.69
CA LYS A 136 -35.13 -4.92 6.35
C LYS A 136 -33.84 -4.09 6.24
N ASN A 137 -33.49 -3.37 7.30
CA ASN A 137 -32.29 -2.54 7.31
C ASN A 137 -31.02 -3.39 7.36
N VAL A 138 -31.03 -4.49 8.11
CA VAL A 138 -29.95 -5.49 8.11
C VAL A 138 -29.75 -6.06 6.70
N THR A 139 -30.84 -6.44 6.02
CA THR A 139 -30.74 -6.97 4.65
C THR A 139 -30.26 -5.91 3.65
N ALA A 140 -30.75 -4.67 3.75
CA ALA A 140 -30.34 -3.58 2.86
C ALA A 140 -28.86 -3.23 3.05
N TRP A 141 -28.39 -3.20 4.29
CA TRP A 141 -26.98 -3.00 4.60
C TRP A 141 -26.11 -4.14 4.03
N LEU A 142 -26.52 -5.40 4.20
CA LEU A 142 -25.82 -6.55 3.60
C LEU A 142 -25.75 -6.47 2.07
N GLN A 143 -26.85 -6.11 1.42
CA GLN A 143 -26.90 -5.93 -0.04
C GLN A 143 -25.98 -4.79 -0.49
N TYR A 144 -26.01 -3.66 0.21
CA TYR A 144 -25.12 -2.53 -0.04
C TYR A 144 -23.64 -2.94 0.09
N ARG A 145 -23.29 -3.64 1.18
CA ARG A 145 -21.93 -4.16 1.39
C ARG A 145 -21.51 -5.12 0.28
N ARG A 146 -22.38 -6.05 -0.14
CA ARG A 146 -22.10 -6.99 -1.25
C ARG A 146 -21.88 -6.25 -2.56
N LEU A 147 -22.66 -5.21 -2.84
CA LEU A 147 -22.47 -4.36 -4.02
C LEU A 147 -21.11 -3.67 -3.98
N LEU A 148 -20.71 -3.11 -2.83
CA LEU A 148 -19.38 -2.51 -2.66
C LEU A 148 -18.25 -3.54 -2.81
N LEU A 149 -18.45 -4.77 -2.32
CA LEU A 149 -17.49 -5.86 -2.51
C LEU A 149 -17.38 -6.29 -3.98
N SER A 150 -18.50 -6.36 -4.70
CA SER A 150 -18.53 -6.69 -6.13
C SER A 150 -17.85 -5.62 -6.97
N LEU A 151 -18.09 -4.34 -6.67
CA LEU A 151 -17.33 -3.23 -7.27
C LEU A 151 -15.85 -3.36 -6.92
N GLY A 152 -15.54 -3.66 -5.66
CA GLY A 152 -14.18 -3.87 -5.15
C GLY A 152 -13.44 -5.07 -5.75
N SER A 153 -14.13 -6.14 -6.15
CA SER A 153 -13.52 -7.37 -6.66
C SER A 153 -12.96 -7.19 -8.07
N GLN A 154 -13.61 -6.38 -8.91
CA GLN A 154 -13.07 -5.99 -10.21
C GLN A 154 -11.73 -5.27 -10.05
N PHE A 155 -11.59 -4.43 -9.02
CA PHE A 155 -10.32 -3.77 -8.70
C PHE A 155 -9.30 -4.75 -8.13
N ARG A 156 -9.71 -5.68 -7.26
CA ARG A 156 -8.85 -6.70 -6.63
C ARG A 156 -8.07 -7.52 -7.66
N ASN A 157 -8.72 -8.02 -8.72
CA ASN A 157 -8.04 -8.88 -9.69
C ASN A 157 -6.99 -8.12 -10.49
N ARG A 158 -7.29 -6.89 -10.90
CA ARG A 158 -6.32 -6.01 -11.59
C ARG A 158 -5.11 -5.75 -10.72
N ILE A 159 -5.37 -5.44 -9.45
CA ILE A 159 -4.36 -5.19 -8.45
C ILE A 159 -3.44 -6.39 -8.23
N ILE A 160 -3.99 -7.61 -8.06
CA ILE A 160 -3.20 -8.84 -7.85
C ILE A 160 -2.31 -9.10 -9.06
N LEU A 161 -2.83 -8.89 -10.27
CA LEU A 161 -2.05 -9.01 -11.49
C LEU A 161 -0.90 -7.99 -11.51
N TYR A 162 -1.17 -6.73 -11.15
CA TYR A 162 -0.14 -5.69 -11.11
C TYR A 162 0.94 -5.97 -10.07
N THR A 163 0.58 -6.28 -8.82
CA THR A 163 1.57 -6.61 -7.80
C THR A 163 2.35 -7.87 -8.16
N GLY A 164 1.70 -8.89 -8.76
CA GLY A 164 2.37 -10.08 -9.25
C GLY A 164 3.42 -9.78 -10.33
N CYS A 165 3.04 -9.07 -11.40
CA CYS A 165 3.97 -8.69 -12.47
C CYS A 165 5.14 -7.85 -11.94
N ILE A 166 4.85 -6.88 -11.08
CA ILE A 166 5.86 -5.97 -10.52
C ILE A 166 6.83 -6.72 -9.60
N SER A 167 6.32 -7.60 -8.74
CA SER A 167 7.17 -8.43 -7.89
C SER A 167 8.04 -9.40 -8.69
N ALA A 168 7.52 -9.95 -9.80
CA ALA A 168 8.32 -10.79 -10.70
C ALA A 168 9.47 -10.00 -11.34
N VAL A 169 9.21 -8.77 -11.81
CA VAL A 169 10.25 -7.88 -12.34
C VAL A 169 11.28 -7.55 -11.27
N LEU A 170 10.85 -7.23 -10.03
CA LEU A 170 11.77 -6.98 -8.93
C LEU A 170 12.66 -8.18 -8.61
N LEU A 171 12.08 -9.38 -8.55
CA LEU A 171 12.83 -10.60 -8.29
C LEU A 171 13.88 -10.82 -9.38
N GLY A 172 13.51 -10.61 -10.65
CA GLY A 172 14.44 -10.66 -11.78
C GLY A 172 15.58 -9.65 -11.65
N LEU A 173 15.29 -8.42 -11.26
CA LEU A 173 16.31 -7.38 -11.01
C LEU A 173 17.23 -7.73 -9.84
N CYS A 174 16.69 -8.28 -8.74
CA CYS A 174 17.50 -8.76 -7.63
C CYS A 174 18.46 -9.88 -8.07
N VAL A 175 17.96 -10.86 -8.82
CA VAL A 175 18.79 -11.96 -9.34
C VAL A 175 19.86 -11.43 -10.29
N TYR A 176 19.52 -10.51 -11.18
CA TYR A 176 20.47 -9.84 -12.06
C TYR A 176 21.58 -9.12 -11.28
N MET A 177 21.22 -8.38 -10.24
CA MET A 177 22.18 -7.72 -9.35
C MET A 177 23.11 -8.71 -8.64
N ILE A 178 22.55 -9.81 -8.12
CA ILE A 178 23.35 -10.85 -7.46
C ILE A 178 24.34 -11.47 -8.44
N ILE A 179 23.89 -11.88 -9.63
CA ILE A 179 24.77 -12.46 -10.66
C ILE A 179 25.87 -11.47 -11.03
N GLY A 180 25.48 -10.21 -11.28
CA GLY A 180 26.41 -9.17 -11.68
C GLY A 180 27.44 -8.80 -10.61
N LEU A 181 27.11 -8.96 -9.32
CA LEU A 181 28.05 -8.81 -8.21
C LEU A 181 29.10 -9.95 -8.20
N PHE A 182 28.73 -11.16 -8.62
CA PHE A 182 29.68 -12.28 -8.69
C PHE A 182 30.55 -12.27 -9.94
N THR A 183 30.10 -11.60 -11.01
CA THR A 183 30.82 -11.55 -12.29
C THR A 183 31.66 -10.28 -12.45
N ASP A 184 31.62 -9.34 -11.49
CA ASP A 184 32.25 -8.00 -11.58
C ASP A 184 31.89 -7.24 -12.87
N THR A 185 30.72 -7.53 -13.45
CA THR A 185 30.27 -6.92 -14.71
C THR A 185 29.36 -5.71 -14.50
N LEU A 186 29.07 -5.35 -13.24
CA LEU A 186 28.16 -4.25 -12.92
C LEU A 186 28.91 -2.93 -12.77
N ASP A 187 28.79 -2.06 -13.76
CA ASP A 187 29.16 -0.65 -13.62
C ASP A 187 28.36 0.02 -12.46
N GLU A 188 29.00 0.95 -11.74
CA GLU A 188 28.39 1.72 -10.63
C GLU A 188 27.06 2.37 -11.02
N VAL A 189 26.95 2.82 -12.28
CA VAL A 189 25.73 3.39 -12.88
C VAL A 189 24.58 2.38 -12.84
N THR A 190 24.85 1.15 -13.24
CA THR A 190 23.87 0.06 -13.29
C THR A 190 23.42 -0.31 -11.89
N VAL A 191 24.34 -0.34 -10.93
CA VAL A 191 24.04 -0.57 -9.51
C VAL A 191 23.15 0.54 -8.96
N GLY A 192 23.48 1.81 -9.20
CA GLY A 192 22.71 2.96 -8.72
C GLY A 192 21.28 2.99 -9.28
N VAL A 193 21.12 2.82 -10.59
CA VAL A 193 19.81 2.78 -11.25
C VAL A 193 18.98 1.61 -10.74
N THR A 194 19.55 0.40 -10.68
CA THR A 194 18.81 -0.79 -10.26
C THR A 194 18.39 -0.72 -8.78
N THR A 195 19.27 -0.23 -7.90
CA THR A 195 18.96 -0.02 -6.48
C THR A 195 17.86 1.02 -6.29
N SER A 196 17.90 2.11 -7.07
CA SER A 196 16.86 3.15 -7.01
C SER A 196 15.49 2.60 -7.43
N LEU A 197 15.45 1.75 -8.45
CA LEU A 197 14.24 1.08 -8.94
C LEU A 197 13.70 0.09 -7.90
N LEU A 198 14.58 -0.70 -7.27
CA LEU A 198 14.23 -1.61 -6.18
C LEU A 198 13.56 -0.91 -5.00
N LEU A 199 14.17 0.18 -4.51
CA LEU A 199 13.61 0.97 -3.40
C LEU A 199 12.25 1.57 -3.77
N PHE A 200 12.14 2.07 -4.99
CA PHE A 200 10.93 2.70 -5.49
C PHE A 200 9.76 1.70 -5.49
N VAL A 201 9.95 0.57 -6.16
CA VAL A 201 8.92 -0.46 -6.27
C VAL A 201 8.66 -1.14 -4.91
N GLY A 202 9.68 -1.30 -4.08
CA GLY A 202 9.53 -1.77 -2.69
C GLY A 202 8.59 -0.88 -1.87
N SER A 203 8.72 0.45 -1.98
CA SER A 203 7.84 1.40 -1.28
C SER A 203 6.37 1.27 -1.70
N ILE A 204 6.14 0.99 -2.98
CA ILE A 204 4.82 0.74 -3.54
C ILE A 204 4.23 -0.52 -2.95
N LEU A 205 4.99 -1.63 -3.00
CA LEU A 205 4.54 -2.91 -2.45
C LEU A 205 4.20 -2.76 -0.98
N ALA A 206 5.05 -2.07 -0.20
CA ALA A 206 4.78 -1.75 1.20
C ALA A 206 3.46 -0.98 1.37
N SER A 207 3.18 0.03 0.54
CA SER A 207 1.91 0.76 0.59
C SER A 207 0.70 -0.13 0.27
N THR A 208 0.82 -1.06 -0.68
CA THR A 208 -0.27 -2.00 -1.01
C THR A 208 -0.52 -2.98 0.13
N ILE A 209 0.53 -3.45 0.81
CA ILE A 209 0.43 -4.30 2.00
C ILE A 209 -0.26 -3.55 3.13
N TRP A 210 0.10 -2.28 3.34
CA TRP A 210 -0.55 -1.43 4.33
C TRP A 210 -2.06 -1.31 4.08
N TYR A 211 -2.48 -0.90 2.88
CA TYR A 211 -3.90 -0.75 2.55
C TYR A 211 -4.66 -2.08 2.57
N GLY A 212 -4.02 -3.16 2.12
CA GLY A 212 -4.59 -4.51 2.18
C GLY A 212 -4.82 -4.97 3.62
N SER A 213 -3.84 -4.75 4.50
CA SER A 213 -3.96 -5.09 5.92
C SER A 213 -5.03 -4.26 6.64
N ALA A 214 -5.09 -2.95 6.36
CA ALA A 214 -6.12 -2.08 6.91
C ALA A 214 -7.52 -2.52 6.49
N THR A 215 -7.70 -2.95 5.24
CA THR A 215 -8.99 -3.43 4.74
C THR A 215 -9.39 -4.76 5.38
N ASN A 216 -8.43 -5.68 5.56
CA ASN A 216 -8.68 -6.94 6.26
C ASN A 216 -9.11 -6.71 7.72
N GLU A 217 -8.46 -5.76 8.41
CA GLU A 217 -8.84 -5.34 9.76
C GLU A 217 -10.25 -4.75 9.82
N GLN A 218 -10.68 -4.01 8.79
CA GLN A 218 -12.07 -3.49 8.73
C GLN A 218 -13.12 -4.59 8.74
N PHE A 219 -12.86 -5.73 8.08
CA PHE A 219 -13.82 -6.84 8.12
C PHE A 219 -13.99 -7.40 9.53
N GLU A 220 -12.89 -7.52 10.27
CA GLU A 220 -12.91 -7.99 11.66
C GLU A 220 -13.60 -6.97 12.58
N LEU A 221 -13.33 -5.68 12.41
CA LEU A 221 -13.99 -4.62 13.16
C LEU A 221 -15.50 -4.59 12.91
N GLN A 222 -15.93 -4.72 11.64
CA GLN A 222 -17.36 -4.79 11.31
C GLN A 222 -18.05 -5.99 11.92
N ALA A 223 -17.42 -7.17 11.90
CA ALA A 223 -17.96 -8.36 12.55
C ALA A 223 -18.15 -8.14 14.05
N ARG A 224 -17.16 -7.53 14.73
CA ARG A 224 -17.23 -7.21 16.17
C ARG A 224 -18.27 -6.13 16.49
N SER A 225 -18.41 -5.09 15.67
CA SER A 225 -19.45 -4.08 15.87
C SER A 225 -20.84 -4.67 15.71
N LEU A 226 -21.03 -5.53 14.71
CA LEU A 226 -22.30 -6.21 14.51
C LEU A 226 -22.63 -7.18 15.66
N SER A 227 -21.66 -7.92 16.19
CA SER A 227 -21.88 -8.78 17.37
C SER A 227 -22.21 -7.98 18.63
N ARG A 228 -21.63 -6.78 18.82
CA ARG A 228 -21.98 -5.88 19.92
C ARG A 228 -23.44 -5.41 19.82
N ILE A 229 -23.88 -5.00 18.62
CA ILE A 229 -25.27 -4.57 18.39
C ILE A 229 -26.25 -5.75 18.52
N GLN A 230 -25.84 -6.93 18.09
CA GLN A 230 -26.62 -8.15 18.31
C GLN A 230 -26.83 -8.42 19.80
N PHE A 231 -25.79 -8.28 20.62
CA PHE A 231 -25.89 -8.47 22.06
C PHE A 231 -26.85 -7.46 22.71
N SER A 232 -26.75 -6.18 22.35
CA SER A 232 -27.66 -5.14 22.87
C SER A 232 -29.11 -5.37 22.44
N LEU A 233 -29.35 -5.86 21.21
CA LEU A 233 -30.70 -6.24 20.77
C LEU A 233 -31.26 -7.44 21.53
N ARG A 234 -30.42 -8.42 21.91
CA ARG A 234 -30.82 -9.55 22.76
C ARG A 234 -31.18 -9.09 24.18
N GLU A 235 -30.45 -8.12 24.73
CA GLU A 235 -30.73 -7.53 26.04
C GLU A 235 -32.07 -6.77 26.02
N ILE A 236 -32.28 -5.89 25.04
CA ILE A 236 -33.57 -5.18 24.83
C ILE A 236 -34.72 -6.17 24.68
N ARG A 237 -34.49 -7.30 24.01
CA ARG A 237 -35.50 -8.37 23.87
C ARG A 237 -35.77 -9.07 25.21
N ALA A 238 -34.75 -9.32 26.03
CA ALA A 238 -34.91 -9.93 27.35
C ALA A 238 -35.69 -9.01 28.31
N GLU A 239 -35.35 -7.72 28.36
CA GLU A 239 -36.09 -6.71 29.13
C GLU A 239 -37.54 -6.58 28.66
N ASN A 240 -37.74 -6.57 27.34
CA ASN A 240 -39.06 -6.59 26.74
C ASN A 240 -39.84 -7.86 27.04
N ARG A 241 -39.23 -8.97 27.50
CA ARG A 241 -39.94 -10.18 27.95
C ARG A 241 -40.36 -10.12 29.42
N VAL A 242 -39.50 -9.57 30.27
CA VAL A 242 -39.73 -9.46 31.72
C VAL A 242 -40.86 -8.46 32.03
N SER A 243 -41.01 -7.42 31.22
CA SER A 243 -42.04 -6.38 31.35
C SER A 243 -43.44 -6.75 30.82
N LEU A 244 -43.75 -8.05 30.58
CA LEU A 244 -44.94 -8.47 29.81
C LEU A 244 -46.07 -9.16 30.60
N ARG A 245 -47.13 -8.40 30.85
CA ARG A 245 -48.51 -8.88 30.97
C ARG A 245 -49.35 -8.25 29.85
N ASN A 246 -49.70 -9.02 28.81
CA ASN A 246 -50.82 -8.83 27.85
C ASN A 246 -50.84 -7.66 26.82
N SER A 247 -50.20 -7.79 25.64
CA SER A 247 -50.60 -6.98 24.45
C SER A 247 -50.11 -7.50 23.09
N ARG A 248 -51.00 -7.52 22.08
CA ARG A 248 -50.70 -7.98 20.69
C ARG A 248 -49.56 -7.21 20.00
N ARG A 249 -49.41 -5.90 20.27
CA ARG A 249 -48.30 -5.09 19.74
C ARG A 249 -46.92 -5.59 20.19
N LYS A 250 -46.84 -6.27 21.33
CA LYS A 250 -45.58 -6.79 21.89
C LYS A 250 -45.12 -8.08 21.20
N HIS A 251 -46.04 -8.91 20.70
CA HIS A 251 -45.69 -10.08 19.86
C HIS A 251 -45.05 -9.66 18.54
N ALA A 252 -45.61 -8.66 17.87
CA ALA A 252 -45.03 -8.13 16.62
C ALA A 252 -43.61 -7.56 16.84
N THR A 253 -43.36 -6.89 17.97
CA THR A 253 -42.02 -6.38 18.30
C THR A 253 -41.03 -7.51 18.63
N ASP A 254 -41.41 -8.52 19.42
CA ASP A 254 -40.52 -9.66 19.71
C ASP A 254 -40.23 -10.50 18.46
N GLU A 255 -41.22 -10.67 17.57
CA GLU A 255 -41.01 -11.34 16.26
C GLU A 255 -40.08 -10.52 15.35
N ARG A 256 -40.22 -9.19 15.34
CA ARG A 256 -39.30 -8.31 14.60
C ARG A 256 -37.87 -8.41 15.14
N LEU A 257 -37.71 -8.35 16.46
CA LEU A 257 -36.39 -8.43 17.11
C LEU A 257 -35.75 -9.81 16.91
N ARG A 258 -36.55 -10.89 16.91
CA ARG A 258 -36.12 -12.25 16.53
C ARG A 258 -35.54 -12.29 15.13
N ALA A 259 -36.31 -11.82 14.15
CA ALA A 259 -35.88 -11.82 12.76
C ALA A 259 -34.63 -10.95 12.55
N ALA A 260 -34.50 -9.84 13.28
CA ALA A 260 -33.30 -9.01 13.23
C ALA A 260 -32.08 -9.74 13.84
N ASP A 261 -32.25 -10.40 14.98
CA ASP A 261 -31.21 -11.21 15.65
C ASP A 261 -30.70 -12.34 14.74
N ASP A 262 -31.61 -13.12 14.14
CA ASP A 262 -31.26 -14.22 13.24
C ASP A 262 -30.49 -13.71 12.00
N LEU A 263 -30.92 -12.57 11.42
CA LEU A 263 -30.25 -11.97 10.27
C LEU A 263 -28.89 -11.37 10.62
N MET A 264 -28.74 -10.76 11.80
CA MET A 264 -27.45 -10.27 12.27
C MET A 264 -26.50 -11.43 12.54
N GLU A 265 -26.96 -12.54 13.13
CA GLU A 265 -26.14 -13.73 13.31
C GLU A 265 -25.62 -14.26 11.99
N LEU A 266 -26.50 -14.35 10.99
CA LEU A 266 -26.12 -14.76 9.64
C LEU A 266 -25.14 -13.77 9.02
N ALA A 267 -25.35 -12.46 9.21
CA ALA A 267 -24.45 -11.41 8.74
C ALA A 267 -23.06 -11.49 9.40
N VAL A 268 -22.98 -11.75 10.72
CA VAL A 268 -21.70 -11.97 11.43
C VAL A 268 -20.98 -13.18 10.85
N ARG A 269 -21.67 -14.31 10.70
CA ARG A 269 -21.08 -15.52 10.11
C ARG A 269 -20.58 -15.27 8.68
N LEU A 270 -21.33 -14.52 7.87
CA LEU A 270 -20.89 -14.12 6.53
C LEU A 270 -19.65 -13.23 6.57
N LEU A 271 -19.58 -12.26 7.49
CA LEU A 271 -18.42 -11.38 7.64
C LEU A 271 -17.16 -12.15 8.07
N GLU A 272 -17.31 -13.06 9.03
CA GLU A 272 -16.23 -13.95 9.46
C GLU A 272 -15.77 -14.88 8.34
N HIS A 273 -16.72 -15.38 7.54
CA HIS A 273 -16.43 -16.22 6.39
C HIS A 273 -15.71 -15.44 5.28
N ASP A 274 -16.18 -14.23 4.94
CA ASP A 274 -15.55 -13.33 3.96
C ASP A 274 -14.11 -12.98 4.38
N SER A 275 -13.90 -12.69 5.67
CA SER A 275 -12.55 -12.36 6.17
C SER A 275 -11.58 -13.54 6.12
N LYS A 276 -12.09 -14.78 6.21
CA LYS A 276 -11.28 -16.01 6.17
C LYS A 276 -11.02 -16.51 4.74
N LEU A 277 -12.01 -16.48 3.86
CA LEU A 277 -11.90 -17.07 2.50
C LEU A 277 -11.47 -16.09 1.43
N GLU A 278 -11.80 -14.81 1.59
CA GLU A 278 -11.43 -13.77 0.64
C GLU A 278 -10.58 -12.65 1.27
N PRO A 279 -9.51 -12.99 2.03
CA PRO A 279 -8.61 -11.97 2.49
C PRO A 279 -7.97 -11.28 1.29
N ILE A 280 -7.65 -10.00 1.46
CA ILE A 280 -6.75 -9.35 0.51
C ILE A 280 -5.38 -10.01 0.67
N THR A 281 -4.97 -10.69 -0.38
CA THR A 281 -3.69 -11.37 -0.48
C THR A 281 -2.75 -10.61 -1.40
N ILE A 282 -1.47 -10.58 -1.03
CA ILE A 282 -0.38 -10.08 -1.87
C ILE A 282 0.56 -11.26 -2.09
N LEU A 283 0.75 -11.64 -3.35
CA LEU A 283 1.53 -12.82 -3.75
C LEU A 283 1.06 -14.14 -3.08
N GLY A 284 -0.24 -14.26 -2.81
CA GLY A 284 -0.83 -15.43 -2.15
C GLY A 284 -0.80 -15.40 -0.62
N TRP A 285 -0.11 -14.42 -0.01
CA TRP A 285 -0.05 -14.26 1.44
C TRP A 285 -1.09 -13.24 1.90
N ARG A 286 -1.79 -13.53 3.00
CA ARG A 286 -2.74 -12.57 3.60
C ARG A 286 -1.99 -11.30 4.01
N ALA A 287 -2.42 -10.15 3.49
CA ALA A 287 -1.86 -8.87 3.89
C ALA A 287 -2.21 -8.62 5.37
N SER A 288 -1.20 -8.65 6.24
CA SER A 288 -1.32 -8.40 7.67
C SER A 288 -0.42 -7.25 8.10
N LYS A 289 -0.73 -6.62 9.24
CA LYS A 289 0.15 -5.60 9.84
C LYS A 289 1.52 -6.19 10.18
N GLU A 290 1.55 -7.43 10.64
CA GLU A 290 2.77 -8.19 10.93
C GLU A 290 3.66 -8.33 9.69
N MET A 291 3.07 -8.71 8.54
CA MET A 291 3.79 -8.80 7.27
C MET A 291 4.39 -7.45 6.88
N TYR A 292 3.63 -6.36 7.00
CA TYR A 292 4.14 -5.01 6.75
C TYR A 292 5.30 -4.66 7.69
N THR A 293 5.16 -4.92 8.99
CA THR A 293 6.22 -4.62 9.97
C THR A 293 7.47 -5.43 9.71
N THR A 294 7.35 -6.72 9.42
CA THR A 294 8.50 -7.60 9.12
C THR A 294 9.24 -7.12 7.88
N ILE A 295 8.52 -6.78 6.81
CA ILE A 295 9.13 -6.25 5.58
C ILE A 295 9.80 -4.90 5.85
N ALA A 296 9.14 -4.01 6.59
CA ALA A 296 9.71 -2.71 6.94
C ALA A 296 10.99 -2.86 7.79
N PHE A 297 10.99 -3.72 8.81
CA PHE A 297 12.15 -3.99 9.64
C PHE A 297 13.29 -4.65 8.87
N ALA A 298 12.99 -5.64 8.01
CA ALA A 298 13.99 -6.27 7.16
C ALA A 298 14.63 -5.24 6.20
N SER A 299 13.83 -4.34 5.64
CA SER A 299 14.31 -3.27 4.76
C SER A 299 15.26 -2.31 5.49
N VAL A 300 14.87 -1.85 6.68
CA VAL A 300 15.68 -0.95 7.50
C VAL A 300 16.96 -1.66 7.97
N GLY A 301 16.86 -2.92 8.39
CA GLY A 301 18.00 -3.74 8.79
C GLY A 301 19.00 -3.93 7.66
N ALA A 302 18.54 -4.18 6.43
CA ALA A 302 19.40 -4.29 5.26
C ALA A 302 20.15 -2.98 4.96
N VAL A 303 19.45 -1.83 5.01
CA VAL A 303 20.08 -0.52 4.79
C VAL A 303 21.11 -0.20 5.87
N LEU A 304 20.78 -0.48 7.14
CA LEU A 304 21.71 -0.28 8.26
C LEU A 304 22.94 -1.19 8.15
N GLY A 305 22.76 -2.45 7.74
CA GLY A 305 23.85 -3.39 7.52
C GLY A 305 24.83 -2.89 6.46
N ILE A 306 24.29 -2.45 5.31
CA ILE A 306 25.10 -1.85 4.23
C ILE A 306 25.84 -0.62 4.74
N MET A 307 25.16 0.31 5.44
CA MET A 307 25.82 1.51 5.97
C MET A 307 26.91 1.20 7.00
N LEU A 308 26.72 0.19 7.84
CA LEU A 308 27.70 -0.23 8.84
C LEU A 308 28.95 -0.81 8.15
N GLU A 309 28.76 -1.61 7.10
CA GLU A 309 29.86 -2.17 6.30
C GLU A 309 30.69 -1.07 5.62
N PHE A 310 30.03 -0.08 5.02
CA PHE A 310 30.70 1.10 4.47
C PHE A 310 31.49 1.87 5.54
N TYR A 311 30.87 2.12 6.70
CA TYR A 311 31.53 2.83 7.80
C TYR A 311 32.76 2.08 8.35
N ILE A 312 32.70 0.74 8.42
CA ILE A 312 33.84 -0.07 8.86
C ILE A 312 34.96 -0.01 7.82
N ASN A 313 34.66 -0.16 6.53
CA ASN A 313 35.66 -0.13 5.46
C ASN A 313 36.33 1.25 5.28
N GLU A 314 35.63 2.35 5.56
CA GLU A 314 36.19 3.70 5.44
C GLU A 314 37.11 4.07 6.63
N ASN A 315 36.98 3.37 7.76
CA ASN A 315 37.77 3.61 8.98
C ASN A 315 38.83 2.52 9.27
N ALA A 316 38.97 1.52 8.41
CA ALA A 316 39.96 0.43 8.51
C ALA A 316 41.17 0.69 7.61
#